data_AF-A0A9E1USM9-F1
#
_entry.id   AF-A0A9E1USM9-F1
#
_cell.length_a   1.000
_cell.length_b   1.000
_cell.length_c   1.000
_cell.angle_alpha   90.00
_cell.angle_beta   90.00
_cell.angle_gamma   90.00
#
_symmetry.space_group_name_H-M   'P 1'
#
loop_
_entity.id
_entity.type
_entity.pdbx_description
1 polymer ?
#
loop_
_entity_poly.entity_id
_entity_poly.type
_entity_poly.pdbx_seq_one_letter_code
_entity_poly.pdbx_strand_id
1 'polypeptide(L)'
;TGRELCQQYGVSHLTVDRALRELAQEGLVFRQPRRGTFVAQRQAGYRGTVALLTTTLASVTTFPELVAGIEATVAARNFRFQLLHILHDFGKAREAARRVIDDEVEGVIYVPVGGGEAFAGNIPILRSLQAHHLPVVVAGHCNLPGPDPVSGVTSDHSGGAQAMIRHLIGCGHERIALLGWHPNGDSSFRRTGFSHWADWHPMVRLTLAVPADGTLRARIHIRAPWWTPNLKPSAEAEQRPVPAGGGESADD
;
A
#
# COMPACT_ATOMS: atom_id res chain seq x y z
N THR A 1 13.09 50.36 12.11
CA THR A 1 13.14 50.05 13.56
C THR A 1 11.79 50.35 14.21
N GLY A 2 11.50 49.86 15.42
CA GLY A 2 10.19 50.10 16.08
C GLY A 2 9.85 51.59 16.26
N ARG A 3 10.88 52.43 16.40
CA ARG A 3 10.77 53.89 16.50
C ARG A 3 10.33 54.56 15.20
N GLU A 4 10.84 54.09 14.06
CA GLU A 4 10.40 54.53 12.73
C GLU A 4 8.94 54.17 12.47
N LEU A 5 8.48 52.99 12.93
CA LEU A 5 7.08 52.58 12.83
C LEU A 5 6.16 53.47 13.68
N CYS A 6 6.59 53.85 14.88
CA CYS A 6 5.84 54.80 15.72
C CYS A 6 5.67 56.16 15.00
N GLN A 7 6.74 56.66 14.35
CA GLN A 7 6.70 57.91 13.59
C GLN A 7 5.84 57.80 12.33
N GLN A 8 6.00 56.72 11.56
CA GLN A 8 5.30 56.52 10.30
C GLN A 8 3.78 56.39 10.48
N TYR A 9 3.36 55.67 11.52
CA TYR A 9 1.94 55.36 11.75
C TYR A 9 1.30 56.22 12.86
N GLY A 10 2.06 57.12 13.49
CA GLY A 10 1.54 58.03 14.52
C GLY A 10 1.03 57.32 15.78
N VAL A 11 1.54 56.13 16.09
CA VAL A 11 1.07 55.28 17.20
C VAL A 11 2.11 55.17 18.32
N SER A 12 1.65 54.77 19.51
CA SER A 12 2.53 54.54 20.65
C SER A 12 3.46 53.35 20.45
N HIS A 13 4.61 53.36 21.14
CA HIS A 13 5.54 52.22 21.15
C HIS A 13 4.88 50.92 21.65
N LEU A 14 3.97 51.04 22.62
CA LEU A 14 3.22 49.90 23.15
C LEU A 14 2.34 49.25 22.06
N THR A 15 1.75 50.07 21.19
CA THR A 15 0.91 49.62 20.07
C THR A 15 1.76 48.90 19.02
N VAL A 16 2.94 49.44 18.66
CA VAL A 16 3.86 48.80 17.72
C VAL A 16 4.38 47.46 18.27
N ASP A 17 4.78 47.42 19.55
CA ASP A 17 5.26 46.19 20.19
C ASP A 17 4.16 45.14 20.35
N ARG A 18 2.91 45.55 20.50
CA ARG A 18 1.76 44.64 20.50
C ARG A 18 1.53 44.07 19.11
N ALA A 19 1.44 44.92 18.09
CA ALA A 19 1.24 44.49 16.70
C ALA A 19 2.37 43.57 16.21
N LEU A 20 3.64 43.89 16.51
CA LEU A 20 4.77 43.04 16.14
C LEU A 20 4.77 41.69 16.87
N ARG A 21 4.21 41.61 18.09
CA ARG A 21 4.02 40.34 18.80
C ARG A 21 2.91 39.51 18.18
N GLU A 22 1.78 40.14 17.86
CA GLU A 22 0.64 39.47 17.21
C GLU A 22 1.08 38.92 15.84
N LEU A 23 1.75 39.73 15.02
CA LEU A 23 2.32 39.28 13.74
C LEU A 23 3.38 38.18 13.89
N ALA A 24 4.15 38.16 14.99
CA ALA A 24 5.11 37.10 15.26
C ALA A 24 4.43 35.81 15.72
N GLN A 25 3.33 35.90 16.47
CA GLN A 25 2.48 34.75 16.82
C GLN A 25 1.83 34.15 15.57
N GLU A 26 1.44 34.99 14.60
CA GLU A 26 0.91 34.56 13.30
C GLU A 26 2.02 34.05 12.34
N GLY A 27 3.29 34.07 12.76
CA GLY A 27 4.41 33.61 11.94
C GLY A 27 4.73 34.51 10.73
N LEU A 28 4.18 35.72 10.67
CA LEU A 28 4.37 36.67 9.58
C LEU A 28 5.68 37.46 9.72
N VAL A 29 6.21 37.56 10.93
CA VAL A 29 7.49 38.21 11.23
C VAL A 29 8.27 37.40 12.27
N PHE A 30 9.60 37.53 12.29
CA PHE A 30 10.45 36.92 13.32
C PHE A 30 11.52 37.91 13.79
N ARG A 31 11.93 37.79 15.05
CA ARG A 31 12.92 38.67 15.67
C ARG A 31 14.29 37.99 15.68
N GLN A 32 15.30 38.63 15.09
CA GLN A 32 16.69 38.24 15.26
C GLN A 32 17.36 39.14 16.31
N PRO A 33 17.93 38.57 17.39
CA PRO A 33 18.65 39.33 18.40
C PRO A 33 19.70 40.25 17.77
N ARG A 34 19.70 41.52 18.16
CA ARG A 34 20.60 42.59 17.67
C ARG A 34 20.50 42.93 16.17
N ARG A 35 19.59 42.30 15.41
CA ARG A 35 19.38 42.58 13.98
C ARG A 35 18.01 43.16 13.65
N GLY A 36 17.03 42.99 14.55
CA GLY A 36 15.69 43.58 14.42
C GLY A 36 14.61 42.55 14.09
N THR A 37 13.48 43.04 13.58
CA THR A 37 12.33 42.22 13.18
C THR A 37 12.31 42.12 11.66
N PHE A 38 12.21 40.90 11.14
CA PHE A 38 12.20 40.61 9.70
C PHE A 38 10.86 40.00 9.31
N VAL A 39 10.41 40.30 8.09
CA VAL A 39 9.26 39.63 7.49
C VAL A 39 9.62 38.17 7.28
N ALA A 40 8.84 37.26 7.85
CA ALA A 40 8.95 35.86 7.51
C ALA A 40 8.68 35.75 6.01
N GLN A 41 9.62 35.19 5.26
CA GLN A 41 9.39 34.91 3.86
C GLN A 41 8.10 34.10 3.80
N ARG A 42 7.04 34.65 3.19
CA ARG A 42 5.82 33.92 2.91
C ARG A 42 6.23 32.84 1.93
N GLN A 43 6.66 31.68 2.44
CA GLN A 43 6.55 30.46 1.66
C GLN A 43 5.11 30.48 1.20
N ALA A 44 4.88 30.52 -0.11
CA ALA A 44 3.53 30.48 -0.64
C ALA A 44 2.86 29.31 0.06
N GLY A 45 1.94 29.61 0.98
CA GLY A 45 1.44 28.61 1.93
C GLY A 45 0.97 27.42 1.12
N TYR A 46 1.30 26.21 1.56
CA TYR A 46 0.77 25.03 0.92
C TYR A 46 -0.75 25.15 0.86
N ARG A 47 -1.33 24.75 -0.27
CA ARG A 47 -2.78 24.80 -0.52
C ARG A 47 -3.57 23.91 0.43
N GLY A 48 -2.89 22.95 1.05
CA GLY A 48 -3.38 22.05 2.08
C GLY A 48 -2.45 20.86 2.21
N THR A 49 -2.94 19.76 2.79
CA THR A 49 -2.18 18.53 3.00
C THR A 49 -2.85 17.37 2.29
N VAL A 50 -2.08 16.50 1.64
CA VAL A 50 -2.55 15.19 1.15
C VAL A 50 -1.84 14.10 1.94
N ALA A 51 -2.60 13.16 2.48
CA ALA A 51 -2.07 12.08 3.31
C ALA A 51 -2.01 10.74 2.56
N LEU A 52 -0.93 9.98 2.79
CA LEU A 52 -0.81 8.58 2.40
C LEU A 52 -0.83 7.70 3.65
N LEU A 53 -1.83 6.83 3.75
CA LEU A 53 -1.91 5.78 4.77
C LEU A 53 -1.42 4.47 4.14
N THR A 54 -0.26 3.99 4.55
CA THR A 54 0.39 2.82 3.93
C THR A 54 0.68 1.70 4.93
N THR A 55 0.56 0.44 4.50
CA THR A 55 0.89 -0.74 5.31
C THR A 55 2.38 -1.09 5.31
N THR A 56 3.11 -0.69 4.27
CA THR A 56 4.52 -1.04 4.11
C THR A 56 5.36 0.18 3.77
N LEU A 57 6.57 0.22 4.33
CA LEU A 57 7.66 1.09 3.90
C LEU A 57 8.85 0.27 3.38
N ALA A 58 8.75 -1.06 3.46
CA ALA A 58 9.88 -1.98 3.36
C ALA A 58 9.94 -2.78 2.05
N SER A 59 8.98 -2.59 1.12
CA SER A 59 9.07 -3.22 -0.20
C SER A 59 10.23 -2.57 -0.98
N VAL A 60 11.25 -3.37 -1.31
CA VAL A 60 12.53 -2.88 -1.83
C VAL A 60 12.45 -2.34 -3.27
N THR A 61 11.35 -2.55 -3.99
CA THR A 61 11.28 -2.24 -5.43
C THR A 61 10.07 -1.40 -5.83
N THR A 62 8.86 -1.70 -5.35
CA THR A 62 7.65 -1.04 -5.89
C THR A 62 7.15 0.13 -5.03
N PHE A 63 7.34 0.06 -3.71
CA PHE A 63 6.77 1.04 -2.81
C PHE A 63 7.49 2.41 -2.82
N PRO A 64 8.84 2.48 -2.84
CA PRO A 64 9.54 3.75 -2.95
C PRO A 64 9.16 4.54 -4.20
N GLU A 65 8.98 3.87 -5.34
CA GLU A 65 8.55 4.51 -6.60
C GLU A 65 7.13 5.08 -6.49
N LEU A 66 6.20 4.36 -5.85
CA LEU A 66 4.85 4.85 -5.59
C LEU A 66 4.89 6.12 -4.72
N VAL A 67 5.64 6.10 -3.61
CA VAL A 67 5.76 7.25 -2.72
C VAL A 67 6.40 8.43 -3.44
N ALA A 68 7.48 8.20 -4.20
CA ALA A 68 8.15 9.25 -4.97
C ALA A 68 7.22 9.89 -6.01
N GLY A 69 6.41 9.09 -6.71
CA GLY A 69 5.41 9.59 -7.65
C GLY A 69 4.31 10.42 -6.99
N ILE A 70 3.82 9.98 -5.82
CA ILE A 70 2.84 10.72 -5.02
C ILE A 70 3.46 12.04 -4.55
N GLU A 71 4.63 12.00 -3.92
CA GLU A 71 5.32 13.16 -3.37
C GLU A 71 5.60 14.21 -4.45
N ALA A 72 6.16 13.79 -5.60
CA ALA A 72 6.42 14.69 -6.73
C ALA A 72 5.14 15.37 -7.24
N THR A 73 4.02 14.63 -7.31
CA THR A 73 2.73 15.15 -7.77
C THR A 73 2.12 16.13 -6.75
N VAL A 74 2.19 15.81 -5.46
CA VAL A 74 1.71 16.65 -4.35
C VAL A 74 2.52 17.95 -4.29
N ALA A 75 3.84 17.86 -4.38
CA ALA A 75 4.75 19.01 -4.39
C ALA A 75 4.52 19.92 -5.60
N ALA A 76 4.38 19.36 -6.81
CA ALA A 76 4.11 20.12 -8.03
C ALA A 76 2.79 20.92 -7.98
N ARG A 77 1.85 20.50 -7.13
CA ARG A 77 0.56 21.19 -6.92
C ARG A 77 0.56 22.12 -5.70
N ASN A 78 1.71 22.31 -5.05
CA ASN A 78 1.88 23.11 -3.83
C ASN A 78 1.03 22.60 -2.64
N PHE A 79 0.99 21.28 -2.43
CA PHE A 79 0.41 20.66 -1.22
C PHE A 79 1.50 20.08 -0.33
N ARG A 80 1.23 19.93 0.97
CA ARG A 80 2.08 19.14 1.88
C ARG A 80 1.79 17.67 1.69
N PHE A 81 2.84 16.85 1.75
CA PHE A 81 2.72 15.40 1.79
C PHE A 81 2.85 14.90 3.24
N GLN A 82 1.87 14.13 3.71
CA GLN A 82 1.90 13.48 5.02
C GLN A 82 1.86 11.96 4.84
N LEU A 83 2.87 11.26 5.33
CA LEU A 83 2.90 9.80 5.30
C LEU A 83 2.60 9.23 6.69
N LEU A 84 1.66 8.30 6.77
CA LEU A 84 1.32 7.55 7.98
C LEU A 84 1.49 6.05 7.73
N HIS A 85 2.32 5.40 8.53
CA HIS A 85 2.56 3.95 8.45
C HIS A 85 1.61 3.21 9.39
N ILE A 86 0.69 2.42 8.82
CA ILE A 86 -0.36 1.69 9.56
C ILE A 86 0.00 0.22 9.85
N LEU A 87 1.18 -0.26 9.41
CA LEU A 87 1.79 -1.54 9.82
C LEU A 87 0.88 -2.79 9.70
N HIS A 88 0.09 -2.89 8.63
CA HIS A 88 -0.88 -3.99 8.45
C HIS A 88 -1.85 -4.17 9.65
N ASP A 89 -2.12 -3.09 10.40
CA ASP A 89 -2.91 -3.13 11.63
C ASP A 89 -4.15 -2.23 11.51
N PHE A 90 -5.33 -2.81 11.73
CA PHE A 90 -6.61 -2.08 11.64
C PHE A 90 -6.78 -1.04 12.75
N GLY A 91 -6.21 -1.26 13.93
CA GLY A 91 -6.17 -0.27 15.01
C GLY A 91 -5.39 0.96 14.60
N LYS A 92 -4.17 0.78 14.08
CA LYS A 92 -3.35 1.88 13.57
C LYS A 92 -3.97 2.56 12.36
N ALA A 93 -4.63 1.80 11.48
CA ALA A 93 -5.35 2.39 10.35
C ALA A 93 -6.51 3.28 10.80
N ARG A 94 -7.27 2.89 11.83
CA ARG A 94 -8.31 3.73 12.43
C ARG A 94 -7.74 4.96 13.12
N GLU A 95 -6.63 4.82 13.85
CA GLU A 95 -5.95 5.96 14.47
C GLU A 95 -5.44 6.96 13.42
N ALA A 96 -4.82 6.45 12.35
CA ALA A 96 -4.36 7.27 11.24
C ALA A 96 -5.52 7.98 10.53
N ALA A 97 -6.66 7.29 10.32
CA ALA A 97 -7.86 7.90 9.75
C ALA A 97 -8.42 9.03 10.63
N ARG A 98 -8.50 8.82 11.94
CA ARG A 98 -8.88 9.89 12.88
C ARG A 98 -7.91 11.06 12.82
N ARG A 99 -6.60 10.78 12.78
CA ARG A 99 -5.57 11.82 12.73
C ARG A 99 -5.69 12.68 11.47
N VAL A 100 -5.92 12.10 10.30
CA VAL A 100 -6.06 12.90 9.06
C VAL A 100 -7.37 13.69 9.00
N ILE A 101 -8.42 13.21 9.68
CA ILE A 101 -9.65 13.98 9.90
C ILE A 101 -9.37 15.16 10.83
N ASP A 102 -8.72 14.92 11.97
CA ASP A 102 -8.37 15.95 12.97
C ASP A 102 -7.38 16.98 12.39
N ASP A 103 -6.46 16.55 11.51
CA ASP A 103 -5.49 17.40 10.81
C ASP A 103 -6.12 18.18 9.61
N GLU A 104 -7.42 17.99 9.34
CA GLU A 104 -8.17 18.62 8.23
C GLU A 104 -7.44 18.51 6.87
N VAL A 105 -6.98 17.31 6.51
CA VAL A 105 -6.32 17.09 5.23
C VAL A 105 -7.29 17.25 4.05
N GLU A 106 -6.76 17.62 2.88
CA GLU A 106 -7.54 17.84 1.66
C GLU A 106 -7.87 16.54 0.90
N GLY A 107 -7.21 15.44 1.26
CA GLY A 107 -7.46 14.14 0.67
C GLY A 107 -6.54 13.04 1.19
N VAL A 108 -6.99 11.80 1.00
CA VAL A 108 -6.32 10.61 1.51
C VAL A 108 -6.09 9.60 0.38
N ILE A 109 -4.85 9.15 0.25
CA ILE A 109 -4.49 7.95 -0.48
C ILE A 109 -4.39 6.81 0.54
N TYR A 110 -5.23 5.80 0.41
CA TYR A 110 -5.32 4.69 1.35
C TYR A 110 -4.82 3.39 0.71
N VAL A 111 -3.78 2.78 1.29
CA VAL A 111 -3.34 1.42 0.95
C VAL A 111 -3.96 0.46 1.97
N PRO A 112 -4.87 -0.43 1.55
CA PRO A 112 -5.63 -1.25 2.49
C PRO A 112 -4.79 -2.21 3.33
N VAL A 113 -5.29 -2.48 4.52
CA VAL A 113 -4.77 -3.52 5.40
C VAL A 113 -5.26 -4.88 4.92
N GLY A 114 -4.30 -5.71 4.50
CA GLY A 114 -4.56 -7.08 4.08
C GLY A 114 -5.37 -7.18 2.78
N GLY A 115 -5.74 -8.41 2.43
CA GLY A 115 -6.62 -8.72 1.29
C GLY A 115 -7.42 -9.99 1.55
N GLY A 116 -8.33 -10.36 0.65
CA GLY A 116 -9.20 -11.52 0.85
C GLY A 116 -10.17 -11.31 2.02
N GLU A 117 -10.28 -12.30 2.93
CA GLU A 117 -11.22 -12.25 4.06
C GLU A 117 -10.96 -11.10 5.03
N ALA A 118 -9.70 -10.74 5.25
CA ALA A 118 -9.33 -9.61 6.11
C ALA A 118 -9.77 -8.27 5.52
N PHE A 119 -10.05 -8.20 4.22
CA PHE A 119 -10.32 -6.95 3.53
C PHE A 119 -11.55 -6.22 4.08
N ALA A 120 -12.55 -6.94 4.57
CA ALA A 120 -13.76 -6.35 5.18
C ALA A 120 -13.45 -5.41 6.35
N GLY A 121 -12.32 -5.61 7.05
CA GLY A 121 -11.85 -4.72 8.11
C GLY A 121 -11.52 -3.29 7.65
N ASN A 122 -11.36 -3.06 6.34
CA ASN A 122 -11.10 -1.74 5.76
C ASN A 122 -12.38 -0.90 5.60
N ILE A 123 -13.56 -1.54 5.54
CA ILE A 123 -14.84 -0.87 5.26
C ILE A 123 -15.15 0.23 6.31
N PRO A 124 -15.02 -0.02 7.63
CA PRO A 124 -15.29 1.01 8.63
C PRO A 124 -14.35 2.21 8.53
N ILE A 125 -13.09 1.99 8.11
CA ILE A 125 -12.08 3.05 7.96
C ILE A 125 -12.47 3.96 6.78
N LEU A 126 -12.80 3.37 5.64
CA LEU A 126 -13.22 4.10 4.45
C LEU A 126 -14.51 4.89 4.68
N ARG A 127 -15.50 4.26 5.33
CA ARG A 127 -16.75 4.93 5.72
C ARG A 127 -16.53 6.10 6.65
N SER A 128 -15.59 5.97 7.60
CA SER A 128 -15.24 7.08 8.49
C SER A 128 -14.68 8.26 7.69
N LEU A 129 -13.73 8.03 6.78
CA LEU A 129 -13.20 9.11 5.93
C LEU A 129 -14.29 9.75 5.05
N GLN A 130 -15.16 8.94 4.43
CA GLN A 130 -16.26 9.42 3.59
C GLN A 130 -17.32 10.20 4.37
N ALA A 131 -17.68 9.77 5.58
CA ALA A 131 -18.64 10.47 6.43
C ALA A 131 -18.16 11.87 6.83
N HIS A 132 -16.84 12.08 6.87
CA HIS A 132 -16.21 13.38 7.07
C HIS A 132 -15.94 14.14 5.77
N HIS A 133 -16.52 13.69 4.64
CA HIS A 133 -16.38 14.30 3.31
C HIS A 133 -14.94 14.40 2.79
N LEU A 134 -14.02 13.56 3.31
CA LEU A 134 -12.66 13.50 2.80
C LEU A 134 -12.62 12.76 1.46
N PRO A 135 -12.01 13.33 0.40
CA PRO A 135 -11.74 12.60 -0.83
C PRO A 135 -10.77 11.44 -0.55
N VAL A 136 -11.17 10.22 -0.89
CA VAL A 136 -10.35 9.02 -0.70
C VAL A 136 -10.09 8.31 -2.02
N VAL A 137 -8.82 8.00 -2.28
CA VAL A 137 -8.39 7.10 -3.35
C VAL A 137 -7.71 5.89 -2.74
N VAL A 138 -8.19 4.70 -3.07
CA VAL A 138 -7.55 3.44 -2.67
C VAL A 138 -6.45 3.09 -3.66
N ALA A 139 -5.24 2.80 -3.18
CA ALA A 139 -4.11 2.42 -4.02
C ALA A 139 -3.70 0.95 -3.78
N GLY A 140 -3.44 0.23 -4.87
CA GLY A 140 -3.09 -1.18 -4.84
C GLY A 140 -4.32 -2.07 -4.79
N HIS A 141 -4.51 -2.80 -3.69
CA HIS A 141 -5.59 -3.78 -3.59
C HIS A 141 -6.96 -3.09 -3.44
N CYS A 142 -7.67 -2.89 -4.56
CA CYS A 142 -8.89 -2.06 -4.59
C CYS A 142 -10.20 -2.86 -4.68
N ASN A 143 -10.19 -4.17 -4.40
CA ASN A 143 -11.40 -4.99 -4.53
C ASN A 143 -12.34 -4.75 -3.34
N LEU A 144 -13.06 -3.63 -3.37
CA LEU A 144 -13.98 -3.18 -2.33
C LEU A 144 -15.33 -3.88 -2.44
N PRO A 145 -15.71 -4.78 -1.51
CA PRO A 145 -17.08 -5.25 -1.43
C PRO A 145 -17.91 -4.18 -0.71
N GLY A 146 -18.94 -3.65 -1.36
CA GLY A 146 -19.88 -2.73 -0.71
C GLY A 146 -20.69 -1.88 -1.68
N PRO A 147 -21.79 -1.27 -1.21
CA PRO A 147 -22.66 -0.41 -2.02
C PRO A 147 -22.05 0.97 -2.31
N ASP A 148 -21.02 1.37 -1.56
CA ASP A 148 -20.43 2.71 -1.62
C ASP A 148 -19.13 2.67 -2.44
N PRO A 149 -19.13 3.13 -3.71
CA PRO A 149 -17.94 3.11 -4.53
C PRO A 149 -16.89 4.10 -4.00
N VAL A 150 -15.66 3.63 -3.79
CA VAL A 150 -14.48 4.47 -3.54
C VAL A 150 -13.62 4.44 -4.80
N SER A 151 -13.02 5.58 -5.14
CA SER A 151 -12.07 5.64 -6.26
C SER A 151 -10.87 4.74 -5.97
N GLY A 152 -10.44 3.95 -6.96
CA GLY A 152 -9.36 2.99 -6.80
C GLY A 152 -8.38 3.02 -7.96
N VAL A 153 -7.09 2.86 -7.64
CA VAL A 153 -6.00 2.68 -8.62
C VAL A 153 -5.33 1.34 -8.33
N THR A 154 -5.42 0.42 -9.30
CA THR A 154 -4.85 -0.92 -9.20
C THR A 154 -4.23 -1.37 -10.53
N SER A 155 -3.48 -2.46 -10.48
CA SER A 155 -3.01 -3.17 -11.68
C SER A 155 -3.99 -4.27 -12.06
N ASP A 156 -4.14 -4.54 -13.36
CA ASP A 156 -4.85 -5.73 -13.83
C ASP A 156 -3.99 -6.98 -13.60
N HIS A 157 -4.07 -7.52 -12.38
CA HIS A 157 -3.32 -8.70 -11.97
C HIS A 157 -3.72 -9.96 -12.75
N SER A 158 -5.01 -10.09 -13.10
CA SER A 158 -5.52 -11.23 -13.86
C SER A 158 -5.06 -11.16 -15.32
N GLY A 159 -5.26 -10.01 -15.97
CA GLY A 159 -4.82 -9.77 -17.35
C GLY A 159 -3.30 -9.83 -17.50
N GLY A 160 -2.55 -9.32 -16.53
CA GLY A 160 -1.09 -9.45 -16.49
C GLY A 160 -0.63 -10.91 -16.45
N ALA A 161 -1.26 -11.75 -15.62
CA ALA A 161 -0.97 -13.18 -15.58
C ALA A 161 -1.33 -13.88 -16.91
N GLN A 162 -2.47 -13.54 -17.53
CA GLN A 162 -2.85 -14.08 -18.84
C GLN A 162 -1.89 -13.66 -19.95
N ALA A 163 -1.42 -12.40 -19.93
CA ALA A 163 -0.45 -11.89 -20.90
C ALA A 163 0.88 -12.64 -20.81
N MET A 164 1.37 -12.86 -19.59
CA MET A 164 2.58 -13.65 -19.33
C MET A 164 2.45 -15.08 -19.87
N ILE A 165 1.33 -15.76 -19.61
CA ILE A 165 1.11 -17.14 -20.06
C ILE A 165 1.01 -17.22 -21.58
N ARG A 166 0.27 -16.30 -22.21
CA ARG A 166 0.19 -16.21 -23.68
C ARG A 166 1.57 -16.04 -24.31
N HIS A 167 2.42 -15.21 -23.71
CA HIS A 167 3.79 -15.03 -24.16
C HIS A 167 4.60 -16.33 -24.08
N LEU A 168 4.56 -17.04 -22.95
CA LEU A 168 5.28 -18.31 -22.77
C LEU A 168 4.83 -19.39 -23.78
N ILE A 169 3.53 -19.48 -24.05
CA ILE A 169 2.99 -20.40 -25.07
C ILE A 169 3.46 -20.00 -26.47
N GLY A 170 3.47 -18.70 -26.78
CA GLY A 170 4.00 -18.18 -28.04
C GLY A 170 5.48 -18.52 -28.26
N CYS A 171 6.23 -18.74 -27.18
CA CYS A 171 7.61 -19.24 -27.22
C CYS A 171 7.72 -20.78 -27.29
N GLY A 172 6.62 -21.52 -27.33
CA GLY A 172 6.58 -22.99 -27.39
C GLY A 172 6.62 -23.69 -26.04
N HIS A 173 6.41 -22.99 -24.91
CA HIS A 173 6.35 -23.63 -23.60
C HIS A 173 4.99 -24.28 -23.35
N GLU A 174 4.98 -25.60 -23.14
CA GLU A 174 3.75 -26.38 -22.91
C GLU A 174 3.54 -26.77 -21.44
N ARG A 175 4.59 -26.74 -20.62
CA ARG A 175 4.58 -27.17 -19.22
C ARG A 175 4.89 -25.99 -18.29
N ILE A 176 3.86 -25.24 -17.96
CA ILE A 176 3.96 -23.99 -17.20
C ILE A 176 3.43 -24.20 -15.77
N ALA A 177 4.22 -23.83 -14.77
CA ALA A 177 3.83 -23.89 -13.36
C ALA A 177 3.77 -22.49 -12.75
N LEU A 178 2.80 -22.26 -11.84
CA LEU A 178 2.72 -21.06 -11.03
C LEU A 178 3.24 -21.35 -9.62
N LEU A 179 4.34 -20.69 -9.24
CA LEU A 179 4.84 -20.65 -7.88
C LEU A 179 4.44 -19.32 -7.26
N GLY A 180 3.79 -19.36 -6.10
CA GLY A 180 3.34 -18.16 -5.40
C GLY A 180 3.26 -18.39 -3.90
N TRP A 181 3.39 -17.32 -3.13
CA TRP A 181 3.17 -17.33 -1.68
C TRP A 181 1.67 -17.38 -1.35
N HIS A 182 1.35 -17.58 -0.07
CA HIS A 182 -0.01 -17.66 0.47
C HIS A 182 -0.98 -16.68 -0.23
N PRO A 183 -2.20 -17.10 -0.61
CA PRO A 183 -3.14 -16.22 -1.28
C PRO A 183 -3.40 -14.98 -0.41
N ASN A 184 -2.91 -13.84 -0.85
CA ASN A 184 -3.40 -12.53 -0.49
C ASN A 184 -4.26 -12.03 -1.67
N GLY A 185 -4.97 -10.92 -1.48
CA GLY A 185 -5.92 -10.42 -2.46
C GLY A 185 -5.34 -10.37 -3.90
N ASP A 186 -4.17 -9.77 -4.08
CA ASP A 186 -3.56 -9.61 -5.40
C ASP A 186 -2.97 -10.90 -5.97
N SER A 187 -2.39 -11.77 -5.14
CA SER A 187 -1.89 -13.07 -5.60
C SER A 187 -3.04 -14.00 -6.01
N SER A 188 -4.23 -13.82 -5.42
CA SER A 188 -5.43 -14.56 -5.84
C SER A 188 -5.87 -14.20 -7.26
N PHE A 189 -5.79 -12.92 -7.67
CA PHE A 189 -6.12 -12.49 -9.03
C PHE A 189 -5.10 -12.97 -10.07
N ARG A 190 -3.80 -12.94 -9.75
CA ARG A 190 -2.77 -13.55 -10.60
C ARG A 190 -3.03 -15.05 -10.81
N ARG A 191 -3.45 -15.75 -9.75
CA ARG A 191 -3.86 -17.16 -9.82
C ARG A 191 -5.11 -17.35 -10.69
N THR A 192 -6.12 -16.51 -10.57
CA THR A 192 -7.31 -16.55 -11.43
C THR A 192 -6.94 -16.36 -12.90
N GLY A 193 -6.11 -15.36 -13.20
CA GLY A 193 -5.58 -15.15 -14.56
C GLY A 193 -4.82 -16.37 -15.08
N PHE A 194 -4.07 -17.06 -14.22
CA PHE A 194 -3.41 -18.33 -14.56
C PHE A 194 -4.38 -19.48 -14.82
N SER A 195 -5.39 -19.64 -13.96
CA SER A 195 -6.36 -20.73 -14.06
C SER A 195 -7.23 -20.66 -15.32
N HIS A 196 -7.51 -19.47 -15.86
CA HIS A 196 -8.21 -19.32 -17.14
C HIS A 196 -7.52 -20.06 -18.31
N TRP A 197 -6.20 -20.17 -18.31
CA TRP A 197 -5.48 -20.99 -19.30
C TRP A 197 -5.56 -22.49 -18.97
N ALA A 198 -5.45 -22.83 -17.68
CA ALA A 198 -5.54 -24.19 -17.17
C ALA A 198 -6.93 -24.83 -17.34
N ASP A 199 -7.99 -24.04 -17.59
CA ASP A 199 -9.28 -24.60 -18.01
C ASP A 199 -9.20 -25.28 -19.37
N TRP A 200 -8.21 -24.93 -20.19
CA TRP A 200 -8.01 -25.48 -21.52
C TRP A 200 -6.89 -26.53 -21.63
N HIS A 201 -6.13 -26.76 -20.56
CA HIS A 201 -4.94 -27.62 -20.55
C HIS A 201 -4.89 -28.48 -19.28
N PRO A 202 -4.35 -29.71 -19.33
CA PRO A 202 -4.15 -30.51 -18.13
C PRO A 202 -3.32 -29.76 -17.09
N MET A 203 -3.83 -29.66 -15.86
CA MET A 203 -3.18 -28.92 -14.79
C MET A 203 -2.84 -29.84 -13.63
N VAL A 204 -1.58 -29.79 -13.19
CA VAL A 204 -1.16 -30.33 -11.91
C VAL A 204 -0.95 -29.16 -10.95
N ARG A 205 -1.82 -29.05 -9.95
CA ARG A 205 -1.72 -28.07 -8.87
C ARG A 205 -1.03 -28.71 -7.67
N LEU A 206 0.14 -28.21 -7.32
CA LEU A 206 0.84 -28.55 -6.09
C LEU A 206 0.62 -27.43 -5.07
N THR A 207 -0.06 -27.72 -3.96
CA THR A 207 -0.17 -26.78 -2.84
C THR A 207 0.81 -27.20 -1.76
N LEU A 208 1.76 -26.34 -1.43
CA LEU A 208 2.69 -26.54 -0.32
C LEU A 208 2.20 -25.75 0.89
N ALA A 209 2.19 -26.40 2.05
CA ALA A 209 1.95 -25.77 3.34
C ALA A 209 3.08 -26.17 4.30
N VAL A 210 3.57 -25.20 5.08
CA VAL A 210 4.51 -25.44 6.18
C VAL A 210 3.75 -25.06 7.45
N PRO A 211 3.15 -26.02 8.18
CA PRO A 211 2.50 -25.76 9.45
C PRO A 211 3.53 -25.33 10.51
N ALA A 212 3.05 -24.88 11.66
CA ALA A 212 3.89 -24.44 12.78
C ALA A 212 4.82 -25.54 13.33
N ASP A 213 4.56 -26.82 13.00
CA ASP A 213 5.40 -27.96 13.33
C ASP A 213 6.64 -28.11 12.41
N GLY A 214 6.80 -27.23 11.42
CA GLY A 214 7.92 -27.23 10.48
C GLY A 214 7.84 -28.31 9.40
N THR A 215 6.76 -29.10 9.33
CA THR A 215 6.61 -30.15 8.32
C THR A 215 6.21 -29.60 6.97
N LEU A 216 6.89 -29.94 5.87
CA LEU A 216 6.39 -29.57 4.54
C LEU A 216 5.28 -30.53 4.12
N ARG A 217 4.05 -30.04 4.02
CA ARG A 217 2.90 -30.80 3.49
C ARG A 217 2.61 -30.38 2.05
N ALA A 218 2.65 -31.33 1.14
CA ALA A 218 2.27 -31.12 -0.26
C ALA A 218 0.90 -31.75 -0.55
N ARG A 219 0.02 -31.01 -1.21
CA ARG A 219 -1.25 -31.52 -1.74
C ARG A 219 -1.28 -31.36 -3.25
N ILE A 220 -1.34 -32.48 -3.97
CA ILE A 220 -1.41 -32.51 -5.43
C ILE A 220 -2.88 -32.61 -5.83
N HIS A 221 -3.33 -31.70 -6.69
CA HIS A 221 -4.60 -31.83 -7.40
C HIS A 221 -4.31 -31.89 -8.89
N ILE A 222 -4.80 -32.94 -9.55
CA ILE A 222 -4.70 -33.07 -11.00
C ILE A 222 -6.08 -32.74 -11.55
N ARG A 223 -6.17 -31.71 -12.40
CA ARG A 223 -7.38 -31.35 -13.11
C ARG A 223 -7.17 -31.65 -14.59
N ALA A 224 -7.96 -32.59 -15.10
CA ALA A 224 -8.08 -32.84 -16.53
C ALA A 224 -9.20 -31.94 -17.11
N PRO A 225 -9.08 -31.45 -18.35
CA PRO A 225 -10.15 -30.70 -19.01
C PRO A 225 -11.46 -31.50 -19.08
N TRP A 226 -12.60 -30.82 -19.08
CA TRP A 226 -13.92 -31.48 -19.14
C TRP A 226 -14.13 -32.31 -20.42
N TRP A 227 -13.35 -32.06 -21.47
CA TRP A 227 -13.44 -32.77 -22.74
C TRP A 227 -12.34 -33.82 -22.96
N THR A 228 -11.42 -34.08 -22.01
CA THR A 228 -10.33 -35.04 -22.27
C THR A 228 -10.87 -36.45 -22.50
N PRO A 229 -10.81 -37.00 -23.73
CA PRO A 229 -11.15 -38.39 -23.97
C PRO A 229 -9.93 -39.21 -23.55
N ASN A 230 -10.07 -40.05 -22.53
CA ASN A 230 -9.09 -41.07 -22.12
C ASN A 230 -7.83 -40.61 -21.35
N LEU A 231 -8.00 -40.01 -20.17
CA LEU A 231 -7.00 -40.17 -19.10
C LEU A 231 -7.41 -41.40 -18.26
N LYS A 232 -6.87 -42.58 -18.61
CA LYS A 232 -6.85 -43.70 -17.65
C LYS A 232 -5.93 -43.29 -16.49
N PRO A 233 -6.35 -43.43 -15.22
CA PRO A 233 -5.48 -43.15 -14.08
C PRO A 233 -4.35 -44.19 -14.09
N SER A 234 -3.14 -43.79 -14.46
CA SER A 234 -1.96 -44.63 -14.37
C SER A 234 -1.14 -44.26 -13.13
N ALA A 235 -1.04 -45.23 -12.23
CA ALA A 235 -0.05 -45.43 -11.18
C ALA A 235 -0.16 -44.57 -9.91
N GLU A 236 -0.48 -45.27 -8.82
CA GLU A 236 -0.22 -44.93 -7.43
C GLU A 236 1.23 -44.46 -7.26
N ALA A 237 1.41 -43.27 -6.67
CA ALA A 237 2.72 -42.84 -6.22
C ALA A 237 3.05 -43.61 -4.92
N GLU A 238 3.86 -44.66 -5.04
CA GLU A 238 4.50 -45.31 -3.90
C GLU A 238 5.25 -44.27 -3.07
N GLN A 239 4.89 -44.18 -1.79
CA GLN A 239 5.66 -43.45 -0.79
C GLN A 239 6.99 -44.18 -0.59
N ARG A 240 8.07 -43.67 -1.18
CA ARG A 240 9.42 -44.08 -0.80
C ARG A 240 9.86 -43.29 0.45
N PRO A 241 10.21 -43.95 1.56
CA PRO A 241 10.83 -43.27 2.69
C PRO A 241 12.22 -42.77 2.30
N VAL A 242 12.53 -41.55 2.75
CA VAL A 242 13.87 -40.95 2.66
C VAL A 242 14.76 -41.65 3.70
N PRO A 243 15.95 -42.17 3.34
CA PRO A 243 16.83 -42.79 4.33
C PRO A 243 17.37 -41.70 5.28
N ALA A 244 17.26 -41.95 6.58
CA ALA A 244 17.93 -41.16 7.60
C ALA A 244 19.45 -41.28 7.39
N GLY A 245 20.12 -40.14 7.24
CA GLY A 245 21.58 -40.09 7.15
C GLY A 245 22.21 -40.73 8.38
N GLY A 246 23.08 -41.71 8.15
CA GLY A 246 23.96 -42.26 9.18
C GLY A 246 24.93 -41.18 9.63
N GLY A 247 24.94 -40.90 10.93
CA GLY A 247 26.05 -40.21 11.57
C GLY A 247 27.19 -41.20 11.69
N GLU A 248 28.24 -41.02 10.90
CA GLU A 248 29.55 -41.61 11.18
C GLU A 248 30.22 -40.84 12.30
N SER A 249 30.51 -41.58 13.37
CA SER A 249 31.47 -41.27 14.42
C SER A 249 32.89 -41.23 13.85
N ALA A 250 33.68 -40.23 14.25
CA ALA A 250 35.13 -40.30 14.21
C ALA A 250 35.66 -39.78 15.55
N ASP A 251 36.04 -40.71 16.42
CA ASP A 251 37.08 -40.52 17.42
C ASP A 251 38.41 -40.90 16.74
N ASP A 252 39.31 -39.91 16.62
CA ASP A 252 40.75 -39.97 16.96
C ASP A 252 41.41 -38.61 16.65
#